data_AF-A0A1I8BGQ1-F1
#
_entry.id   AF-A0A1I8BGQ1-F1
#
_cell.length_a   1.000
_cell.length_b   1.000
_cell.length_c   1.000
_cell.angle_alpha   90.00
_cell.angle_beta   90.00
_cell.angle_gamma   90.00
#
_symmetry.space_group_name_H-M   'P 1'
#
loop_
_entity.id
_entity.type
_entity.pdbx_description
1 polymer ?
#
loop_
_entity_poly.entity_id
_entity_poly.type
_entity_poly.pdbx_seq_one_letter_code
_entity_poly.pdbx_strand_id
1 'polypeptide(L)'
;MNFHLKQLNSFKFCYRQVSSYYVRPNPRPYKRRVYEAALAPIIPKELEEEFEQLKNPYNIYATSSPHKEVFSDNEFSMYELALIEKLNNWIKTEGFRLMAICHTNFVKEEVLWFAKNKFRLEGIEMCDHPSKILKKVFENSPYQNLSNFLIDGCTCLLFGKEAENIGVLFNQCSQYSWIIPIVVTFDEKILSLEQAKEIAEYGTLDNARTQTVLILNNLISQISNSLNSITCQLPRLLDAHLASKEDNKETSENSSDSTNSSIVA
;
A
#
# COMPACT_ATOMS: atom_id res chain seq x y z
N MET A 1 2.99 71.53 -22.83
CA MET A 1 3.33 70.18 -22.35
C MET A 1 2.03 69.48 -21.96
N ASN A 2 1.48 68.67 -22.85
CA ASN A 2 0.24 67.93 -22.63
C ASN A 2 0.55 66.68 -21.82
N PHE A 3 0.31 66.72 -20.50
CA PHE A 3 0.28 65.51 -19.70
C PHE A 3 -1.02 64.77 -20.02
N HIS A 4 -0.93 63.76 -20.87
CA HIS A 4 -1.97 62.74 -21.02
C HIS A 4 -2.06 61.98 -19.69
N LEU A 5 -2.88 62.48 -18.77
CA LEU A 5 -3.43 61.71 -17.67
C LEU A 5 -4.28 60.60 -18.31
N LYS A 6 -3.69 59.42 -18.52
CA LYS A 6 -4.48 58.19 -18.68
C LYS A 6 -5.37 58.12 -17.45
N GLN A 7 -6.66 58.36 -17.65
CA GLN A 7 -7.67 58.12 -16.63
C GLN A 7 -7.50 56.67 -16.16
N LEU A 8 -7.03 56.49 -14.93
CA LEU A 8 -7.10 55.23 -14.20
C LEU A 8 -8.57 54.98 -13.82
N ASN A 9 -9.42 54.82 -14.82
CA ASN A 9 -10.77 54.29 -14.67
C ASN A 9 -10.68 52.78 -14.55
N SER A 10 -10.22 52.33 -13.39
CA SER A 10 -10.76 51.15 -12.72
C SER A 10 -10.18 51.09 -11.31
N PHE A 11 -10.72 51.93 -10.42
CA PHE A 11 -10.65 51.61 -8.99
C PHE A 11 -11.53 50.36 -8.76
N LYS A 12 -11.01 49.18 -9.12
CA LYS A 12 -11.45 47.92 -8.51
C LYS A 12 -11.08 48.06 -7.04
N PHE A 13 -12.04 48.51 -6.23
CA PHE A 13 -11.98 48.28 -4.80
C PHE A 13 -11.96 46.76 -4.62
N CYS A 14 -10.76 46.21 -4.45
CA CYS A 14 -10.60 44.86 -4.00
C CYS A 14 -11.17 44.83 -2.58
N TYR A 15 -12.44 44.43 -2.46
CA TYR A 15 -13.04 44.07 -1.19
C TYR A 15 -12.25 42.87 -0.66
N ARG A 16 -11.18 43.12 0.08
CA ARG A 16 -10.64 42.12 1.00
C ARG A 16 -11.76 41.87 2.01
N GLN A 17 -12.43 40.72 1.88
CA GLN A 17 -13.32 40.21 2.91
C GLN A 17 -12.45 39.81 4.11
N VAL A 18 -12.10 40.78 4.95
CA VAL A 18 -11.43 40.52 6.23
C VAL A 18 -12.51 40.23 7.27
N SER A 19 -12.21 39.34 8.22
CA SER A 19 -13.11 38.97 9.32
C SER A 19 -13.69 40.21 10.03
N SER A 20 -14.90 40.06 10.60
CA SER A 20 -15.60 41.12 11.35
C SER A 20 -14.84 41.63 12.59
N TYR A 21 -13.74 40.97 12.96
CA TYR A 21 -12.91 41.30 14.11
C TYR A 21 -12.03 42.56 13.92
N TYR A 22 -11.83 43.01 12.67
CA TYR A 22 -10.98 44.17 12.39
C TYR A 22 -11.82 45.38 11.96
N VAL A 23 -11.51 46.54 12.55
CA VAL A 23 -12.12 47.82 12.17
C VAL A 23 -11.79 48.09 10.71
N ARG A 24 -12.84 48.20 9.87
CA ARG A 24 -12.68 48.49 8.45
C ARG A 24 -12.06 49.87 8.28
N PRO A 25 -11.05 50.03 7.42
CA PRO A 25 -10.48 51.34 7.18
C PRO A 25 -11.54 52.25 6.54
N ASN A 26 -11.83 53.38 7.19
CA ASN A 26 -12.74 54.38 6.65
C ASN A 26 -12.18 54.97 5.34
N PRO A 27 -13.03 55.24 4.33
CA PRO A 27 -12.58 55.84 3.08
C PRO A 27 -11.94 57.21 3.35
N ARG A 28 -10.75 57.43 2.78
CA ARG A 28 -10.01 58.69 2.96
C ARG A 28 -10.67 59.83 2.16
N PRO A 29 -10.67 61.08 2.68
CA PRO A 29 -11.15 62.25 1.95
C PRO A 29 -10.48 62.43 0.58
N TYR A 30 -11.21 62.98 -0.39
CA TYR A 30 -10.74 63.09 -1.79
C TYR A 30 -9.36 63.76 -1.92
N LYS A 31 -9.17 64.93 -1.27
CA LYS A 31 -7.89 65.65 -1.30
C LYS A 31 -6.72 64.80 -0.79
N ARG A 32 -6.95 64.00 0.25
CA ARG A 32 -5.93 63.12 0.82
C ARG A 32 -5.58 61.96 -0.11
N ARG A 33 -6.56 61.38 -0.81
CA ARG A 33 -6.31 60.33 -1.83
C ARG A 33 -5.45 60.83 -2.98
N VAL A 34 -5.73 62.04 -3.47
CA VAL A 34 -4.93 62.67 -4.54
C VAL A 34 -3.50 62.92 -4.06
N TYR A 35 -3.35 63.39 -2.82
CA TYR A 35 -2.04 63.62 -2.21
C TYR A 35 -1.24 62.33 -2.02
N GLU A 36 -1.85 61.27 -1.49
CA GLU A 36 -1.20 59.96 -1.32
C GLU A 36 -0.84 59.32 -2.67
N ALA A 37 -1.66 59.49 -3.71
CA ALA A 37 -1.35 59.02 -5.05
C ALA A 37 -0.17 59.78 -5.68
N ALA A 38 -0.05 61.09 -5.41
CA ALA A 38 1.08 61.89 -5.88
C ALA A 38 2.39 61.58 -5.13
N LEU A 39 2.29 61.11 -3.88
CA LEU A 39 3.43 60.66 -3.08
C LEU A 39 3.79 59.19 -3.31
N ALA A 40 3.03 58.45 -4.11
CA ALA A 40 3.32 57.06 -4.38
C ALA A 40 4.70 56.95 -5.05
N PRO A 41 5.57 56.01 -4.60
CA PRO A 41 6.88 55.85 -5.20
C PRO A 41 6.72 55.44 -6.67
N ILE A 42 7.48 56.09 -7.55
CA ILE A 42 7.58 55.69 -8.95
C ILE A 42 8.51 54.49 -8.99
N ILE A 43 7.96 53.32 -9.32
CA ILE A 43 8.74 52.11 -9.49
C ILE A 43 9.36 52.17 -10.89
N PRO A 44 10.68 51.97 -11.06
CA PRO A 44 11.28 51.89 -12.38
C PRO A 44 10.72 50.68 -13.13
N LYS A 45 10.52 50.82 -14.45
CA LYS A 45 9.83 49.81 -15.29
C LYS A 45 10.43 48.41 -15.20
N GLU A 46 11.75 48.33 -15.03
CA GLU A 46 12.49 47.08 -14.84
C GLU A 46 12.00 46.30 -13.61
N LEU A 47 11.70 47.01 -12.51
CA LEU A 47 11.15 46.41 -11.30
C LEU A 47 9.64 46.14 -11.40
N GLU A 48 8.90 46.90 -12.21
CA GLU A 48 7.46 46.65 -12.42
C GLU A 48 7.21 45.26 -13.00
N GLU A 49 8.03 44.84 -13.97
CA GLU A 49 7.95 43.50 -14.57
C GLU A 49 8.23 42.38 -13.54
N GLU A 50 9.22 42.56 -12.66
CA GLU A 50 9.52 41.62 -11.57
C GLU A 50 8.36 41.55 -10.55
N PHE A 51 7.79 42.69 -10.16
CA PHE A 51 6.69 42.74 -9.20
C PHE A 51 5.36 42.20 -9.75
N GLU A 52 5.10 42.35 -11.05
CA GLU A 52 3.92 41.75 -11.70
C GLU A 52 4.03 40.22 -11.75
N GLN A 53 5.23 39.67 -11.95
CA GLN A 53 5.48 38.24 -11.87
C GLN A 53 5.27 37.68 -10.45
N LEU A 54 5.61 38.43 -9.41
CA LEU A 54 5.40 38.09 -8.00
C LEU A 54 3.93 38.16 -7.57
N LYS A 55 3.12 39.04 -8.18
CA LYS A 55 1.68 39.21 -7.85
C LYS A 55 0.76 38.20 -8.51
N ASN A 56 1.27 37.37 -9.41
CA ASN A 56 0.45 36.41 -10.14
C ASN A 56 0.07 35.24 -9.20
N PRO A 57 -1.22 35.06 -8.84
CA PRO A 57 -1.64 34.07 -7.84
C PRO A 57 -1.43 32.62 -8.29
N TYR A 58 -1.08 32.41 -9.56
CA TYR A 58 -0.72 31.12 -10.16
C TYR A 58 0.79 30.86 -10.20
N ASN A 59 1.61 31.82 -9.72
CA ASN A 59 3.06 31.66 -9.67
C ASN A 59 3.46 31.10 -8.31
N ILE A 60 3.44 29.78 -8.20
CA ILE A 60 3.73 29.01 -6.97
C ILE A 60 5.14 29.30 -6.43
N TYR A 61 6.05 29.82 -7.27
CA TYR A 61 7.43 30.13 -6.95
C TYR A 61 7.64 31.51 -6.28
N ALA A 62 6.62 32.39 -6.28
CA ALA A 62 6.74 33.77 -5.79
C ALA A 62 6.80 33.89 -4.24
N THR A 63 6.33 32.90 -3.50
CA THR A 63 6.30 32.91 -2.02
C THR A 63 7.58 32.42 -1.34
N SER A 64 8.59 32.01 -2.11
CA SER A 64 9.87 31.62 -1.53
C SER A 64 10.86 32.76 -1.51
N SER A 65 11.38 33.03 -0.32
CA SER A 65 12.43 33.99 0.03
C SER A 65 13.52 34.19 -1.04
N PRO A 66 14.12 35.40 -1.15
CA PRO A 66 15.15 35.75 -2.14
C PRO A 66 16.51 35.05 -1.96
N HIS A 67 16.58 34.03 -1.09
CA HIS A 67 17.76 33.18 -0.90
C HIS A 67 17.64 31.80 -1.56
N LYS A 68 16.61 31.55 -2.38
CA LYS A 68 16.67 30.44 -3.33
C LYS A 68 17.58 30.83 -4.48
N GLU A 69 18.89 30.72 -4.24
CA GLU A 69 19.75 30.26 -5.33
C GLU A 69 19.06 29.04 -5.94
N VAL A 70 18.90 29.11 -7.25
CA VAL A 70 18.25 28.11 -8.09
C VAL A 70 19.08 26.84 -8.01
N PHE A 71 19.00 26.11 -6.88
CA PHE A 71 19.29 24.69 -6.89
C PHE A 71 18.27 24.13 -7.87
N SER A 72 18.74 23.70 -9.03
CA SER A 72 17.90 22.94 -9.94
C SER A 72 17.23 21.84 -9.10
N ASP A 73 15.95 21.54 -9.33
CA ASP A 73 15.21 20.56 -8.50
C ASP A 73 15.94 19.18 -8.45
N ASN A 74 16.88 18.97 -9.37
CA ASN A 74 17.70 17.77 -9.54
C ASN A 74 19.04 17.79 -8.78
N GLU A 75 19.50 18.91 -8.26
CA GLU A 75 20.72 18.98 -7.48
C GLU A 75 20.45 18.51 -6.04
N PHE A 76 21.24 17.54 -5.59
CA PHE A 76 21.19 17.05 -4.22
C PHE A 76 22.20 17.82 -3.38
N SER A 77 21.76 18.27 -2.20
CA SER A 77 22.67 18.88 -1.24
C SER A 77 23.65 17.83 -0.70
N MET A 78 24.84 18.25 -0.25
CA MET A 78 25.81 17.33 0.39
C MET A 78 25.19 16.56 1.56
N TYR A 79 24.28 17.20 2.32
CA TYR A 79 23.56 16.55 3.41
C TYR A 79 22.58 15.47 2.93
N GLU A 80 21.91 15.70 1.80
CA GLU A 80 20.99 14.73 1.20
C GLU A 80 21.76 13.51 0.70
N LEU A 81 22.92 13.72 0.06
CA LEU A 81 23.81 12.64 -0.37
C LEU A 81 24.29 11.78 0.81
N ALA A 82 24.71 12.42 1.90
CA ALA A 82 25.11 11.70 3.12
C ALA A 82 23.95 10.89 3.72
N LEU A 83 22.71 11.42 3.66
CA LEU A 83 21.53 10.71 4.12
C LEU A 83 21.19 9.51 3.22
N ILE A 84 21.32 9.66 1.89
CA ILE A 84 21.16 8.57 0.92
C ILE A 84 22.16 7.45 1.20
N GLU A 85 23.42 7.80 1.45
CA GLU A 85 24.46 6.81 1.79
C GLU A 85 24.14 6.08 3.09
N LYS A 86 23.71 6.82 4.12
CA LYS A 86 23.27 6.24 5.39
C LYS A 86 22.11 5.27 5.21
N LEU A 87 21.10 5.63 4.41
CA LEU A 87 19.95 4.77 4.13
C LEU A 87 20.35 3.50 3.36
N ASN A 88 21.20 3.65 2.35
CA ASN A 88 21.72 2.51 1.61
C ASN A 88 22.50 1.55 2.52
N ASN A 89 23.32 2.08 3.41
CA ASN A 89 24.07 1.27 4.37
C ASN A 89 23.10 0.59 5.35
N TRP A 90 22.12 1.32 5.87
CA TRP A 90 21.11 0.78 6.78
C TRP A 90 20.33 -0.39 6.16
N ILE A 91 19.77 -0.21 4.95
CA ILE A 91 19.04 -1.26 4.22
C ILE A 91 19.92 -2.50 4.00
N LYS A 92 21.19 -2.30 3.63
CA LYS A 92 22.16 -3.41 3.43
C LYS A 92 22.52 -4.12 4.73
N THR A 93 22.74 -3.36 5.82
CA THR A 93 23.16 -3.93 7.11
C THR A 93 22.04 -4.71 7.78
N GLU A 94 20.79 -4.27 7.63
CA GLU A 94 19.67 -4.87 8.34
C GLU A 94 19.07 -6.06 7.61
N GLY A 95 19.31 -6.20 6.30
CA GLY A 95 18.88 -7.35 5.51
C GLY A 95 17.36 -7.47 5.45
N PHE A 96 16.66 -6.36 5.20
CA PHE A 96 15.21 -6.37 5.08
C PHE A 96 14.75 -7.23 3.90
N ARG A 97 13.80 -8.12 4.19
CA ARG A 97 13.20 -9.00 3.19
C ARG A 97 11.84 -8.48 2.77
N LEU A 98 11.11 -7.86 3.68
CA LEU A 98 9.81 -7.25 3.41
C LEU A 98 9.98 -5.73 3.30
N MET A 99 9.40 -5.16 2.25
CA MET A 99 9.20 -3.72 2.15
C MET A 99 7.77 -3.46 1.67
N ALA A 100 7.07 -2.54 2.31
CA ALA A 100 5.77 -2.07 1.86
C ALA A 100 5.80 -0.55 1.67
N ILE A 101 5.36 -0.10 0.50
CA ILE A 101 5.12 1.30 0.20
C ILE A 101 3.69 1.60 0.60
N CYS A 102 3.53 2.48 1.59
CA CYS A 102 2.25 2.88 2.11
C CYS A 102 1.95 4.32 1.75
N HIS A 103 0.69 4.59 1.40
CA HIS A 103 0.13 5.92 1.40
C HIS A 103 -0.17 6.33 2.83
N THR A 104 0.29 7.53 3.21
CA THR A 104 0.03 8.10 4.54
C THR A 104 -0.70 9.42 4.40
N ASN A 105 -1.82 9.54 5.08
CA ASN A 105 -2.49 10.81 5.29
C ASN A 105 -1.80 11.59 6.42
N PHE A 106 -1.91 12.92 6.37
CA PHE A 106 -1.33 13.78 7.40
C PHE A 106 -2.00 13.55 8.75
N VAL A 107 -1.18 13.28 9.77
CA VAL A 107 -1.60 13.11 11.16
C VAL A 107 -0.66 13.90 12.07
N LYS A 108 -1.12 14.22 13.28
CA LYS A 108 -0.29 14.80 14.34
C LYS A 108 0.92 13.91 14.65
N GLU A 109 2.05 14.54 14.94
CA GLU A 109 3.32 13.87 15.22
C GLU A 109 3.26 12.89 16.40
N GLU A 110 2.49 13.21 17.45
CA GLU A 110 2.33 12.33 18.62
C GLU A 110 1.75 10.96 18.25
N VAL A 111 0.74 10.95 17.37
CA VAL A 111 0.09 9.72 16.90
C VAL A 111 1.04 8.94 16.00
N LEU A 112 1.79 9.65 15.15
CA LEU A 112 2.80 9.06 14.28
C LEU A 112 3.93 8.41 15.11
N TRP A 113 4.40 9.08 16.15
CA TRP A 113 5.42 8.55 17.07
C TRP A 113 4.92 7.31 17.82
N PHE A 114 3.68 7.33 18.30
CA PHE A 114 3.06 6.17 18.94
C PHE A 114 2.95 4.98 17.97
N ALA A 115 2.50 5.23 16.73
CA ALA A 115 2.42 4.22 15.69
C ALA A 115 3.80 3.64 15.36
N LYS A 116 4.83 4.48 15.16
CA LYS A 116 6.22 4.06 14.94
C LYS A 116 6.72 3.12 16.03
N ASN A 117 6.48 3.46 17.29
CA ASN A 117 6.89 2.61 18.41
C ASN A 117 6.16 1.28 18.40
N LYS A 118 4.86 1.27 18.06
CA LYS A 118 4.09 0.04 17.96
C LYS A 118 4.60 -0.86 16.84
N PHE A 119 4.83 -0.31 15.64
CA PHE A 119 5.44 -1.05 14.54
C PHE A 119 6.79 -1.65 14.95
N ARG A 120 7.64 -0.87 15.64
CA ARG A 120 8.95 -1.35 16.10
C ARG A 120 8.86 -2.50 17.10
N LEU A 121 7.88 -2.47 18.02
CA LEU A 121 7.64 -3.57 18.96
C LEU A 121 7.24 -4.87 18.23
N GLU A 122 6.62 -4.74 17.07
CA GLU A 122 6.19 -5.85 16.23
C GLU A 122 7.23 -6.22 15.15
N GLY A 123 8.45 -5.66 15.23
CA GLY A 123 9.55 -5.97 14.32
C GLY A 123 9.42 -5.35 12.93
N ILE A 124 8.61 -4.29 12.79
CA ILE A 124 8.45 -3.52 11.56
C ILE A 124 9.06 -2.13 11.75
N GLU A 125 9.97 -1.74 10.86
CA GLU A 125 10.60 -0.43 10.90
C GLU A 125 9.94 0.54 9.91
N MET A 126 9.50 1.68 10.43
CA MET A 126 8.77 2.69 9.66
C MET A 126 9.70 3.85 9.31
N CYS A 127 9.81 4.13 8.01
CA CYS A 127 10.75 5.07 7.44
C CYS A 127 10.01 6.15 6.63
N ASP A 128 10.01 7.38 7.17
CA ASP A 128 9.41 8.56 6.55
C ASP A 128 10.53 9.46 6.03
N HIS A 129 10.81 9.38 4.73
CA HIS A 129 11.76 10.26 4.07
C HIS A 129 11.10 10.90 2.84
N PRO A 130 11.56 12.11 2.45
CA PRO A 130 11.01 12.78 1.29
C PRO A 130 11.27 11.94 0.04
N SER A 131 10.31 11.95 -0.88
CA SER A 131 10.32 11.04 -2.03
C SER A 131 11.49 11.34 -2.98
N LYS A 132 11.99 12.58 -3.04
CA LYS A 132 13.25 12.94 -3.73
C LYS A 132 14.44 12.07 -3.28
N ILE A 133 14.61 11.89 -1.97
CA ILE A 133 15.71 11.10 -1.39
C ILE A 133 15.48 9.62 -1.65
N LEU A 134 14.25 9.13 -1.42
CA LEU A 134 13.92 7.72 -1.61
C LEU A 134 14.07 7.27 -3.07
N LYS A 135 13.68 8.12 -4.04
CA LYS A 135 13.91 7.85 -5.48
C LYS A 135 15.39 7.63 -5.76
N LYS A 136 16.28 8.46 -5.18
CA LYS A 136 17.72 8.33 -5.36
C LYS A 136 18.31 7.08 -4.69
N VAL A 137 17.77 6.69 -3.53
CA VAL A 137 18.09 5.41 -2.87
C VAL A 137 17.71 4.24 -3.77
N PHE A 138 16.55 4.30 -4.43
CA PHE A 138 16.06 3.21 -5.26
C PHE A 138 16.73 3.07 -6.63
N GLU A 139 17.32 4.14 -7.19
CA GLU A 139 17.98 4.13 -8.51
C GLU A 139 19.03 3.03 -8.69
N ASN A 140 19.76 2.66 -7.64
CA ASN A 140 20.81 1.64 -7.68
C ASN A 140 20.41 0.34 -6.98
N SER A 141 19.11 0.11 -6.79
CA SER A 141 18.56 -1.02 -6.04
C SER A 141 17.60 -1.83 -6.93
N PRO A 142 17.28 -3.10 -6.58
CA PRO A 142 16.26 -3.87 -7.30
C PRO A 142 14.86 -3.22 -7.25
N TYR A 143 14.67 -2.23 -6.37
CA TYR A 143 13.43 -1.50 -6.16
C TYR A 143 13.28 -0.27 -7.08
N GLN A 144 14.13 -0.11 -8.09
CA GLN A 144 14.06 1.03 -9.02
C GLN A 144 12.67 1.18 -9.66
N ASN A 145 12.02 0.07 -10.00
CA ASN A 145 10.67 0.06 -10.59
C ASN A 145 9.60 0.64 -9.64
N LEU A 146 9.85 0.62 -8.34
CA LEU A 146 8.93 1.11 -7.33
C LEU A 146 8.99 2.64 -7.13
N SER A 147 10.01 3.29 -7.68
CA SER A 147 10.19 4.75 -7.60
C SER A 147 8.98 5.53 -8.11
N ASN A 148 8.22 4.97 -9.05
CA ASN A 148 7.01 5.56 -9.60
C ASN A 148 5.84 5.63 -8.60
N PHE A 149 5.82 4.78 -7.57
CA PHE A 149 4.79 4.80 -6.54
C PHE A 149 5.08 5.79 -5.41
N LEU A 150 6.27 6.40 -5.41
CA LEU A 150 6.66 7.39 -4.41
C LEU A 150 6.10 8.76 -4.77
N ILE A 151 5.00 9.13 -4.10
CA ILE A 151 4.34 10.44 -4.19
C ILE A 151 4.94 11.37 -3.14
N ASP A 152 5.31 12.59 -3.53
CA ASP A 152 5.91 13.56 -2.61
C ASP A 152 4.99 13.87 -1.41
N GLY A 153 5.51 13.69 -0.20
CA GLY A 153 4.86 14.09 1.06
C GLY A 153 3.81 13.14 1.63
N CYS A 154 3.41 12.10 0.90
CA CYS A 154 2.31 11.21 1.29
C CYS A 154 2.69 9.73 1.27
N THR A 155 3.99 9.42 1.25
CA THR A 155 4.49 8.03 1.22
C THR A 155 5.37 7.71 2.40
N CYS A 156 5.14 6.54 2.98
CA CYS A 156 5.96 5.94 4.02
C CYS A 156 6.41 4.55 3.56
N LEU A 157 7.61 4.14 3.98
CA LEU A 157 8.11 2.78 3.80
C LEU A 157 8.02 2.02 5.11
N LEU A 158 7.49 0.80 5.06
CA LEU A 158 7.52 -0.16 6.15
C LEU A 158 8.46 -1.30 5.79
N PHE A 159 9.44 -1.58 6.64
CA PHE A 159 10.42 -2.64 6.44
C PHE A 159 10.23 -3.76 7.47
N GLY A 160 10.38 -5.00 7.02
CA GLY A 160 10.33 -6.18 7.88
C GLY A 160 11.44 -7.17 7.52
N LYS A 161 11.92 -7.92 8.52
CA LYS A 161 13.00 -8.92 8.32
C LYS A 161 12.46 -10.28 7.89
N GLU A 162 11.24 -10.62 8.31
CA GLU A 162 10.67 -11.96 8.13
C GLU A 162 9.37 -11.95 7.31
N ALA A 163 9.01 -13.12 6.77
CA ALA A 163 7.75 -13.29 6.01
C ALA A 163 6.51 -13.17 6.90
N GLU A 164 6.62 -13.54 8.17
CA GLU A 164 5.55 -13.44 9.16
C GLU A 164 5.10 -11.99 9.37
N ASN A 165 6.03 -11.05 9.17
CA ASN A 165 5.76 -9.62 9.30
C ASN A 165 4.78 -9.13 8.23
N ILE A 166 4.51 -9.88 7.15
CA ILE A 166 3.49 -9.51 6.15
C ILE A 166 2.10 -9.49 6.79
N GLY A 167 1.74 -10.54 7.54
CA GLY A 167 0.44 -10.61 8.21
C GLY A 167 0.32 -9.54 9.29
N VAL A 168 1.38 -9.36 10.09
CA VAL A 168 1.46 -8.32 11.11
C VAL A 168 1.30 -6.92 10.49
N LEU A 169 1.94 -6.66 9.36
CA LEU A 169 1.85 -5.39 8.64
C LEU A 169 0.41 -5.08 8.22
N PHE A 170 -0.31 -6.03 7.63
CA PHE A 170 -1.71 -5.82 7.27
C PHE A 170 -2.62 -5.62 8.50
N ASN A 171 -2.36 -6.36 9.57
CA ASN A 171 -3.10 -6.22 10.82
C ASN A 171 -2.86 -4.86 11.50
N GLN A 172 -1.66 -4.30 11.41
CA GLN A 172 -1.39 -2.96 11.94
C GLN A 172 -1.91 -1.86 11.03
N CYS A 173 -1.71 -1.98 9.71
CA CYS A 173 -2.25 -0.99 8.77
C CYS A 173 -3.77 -0.91 8.86
N SER A 174 -4.48 -2.01 9.09
CA SER A 174 -5.94 -1.99 9.27
C SER A 174 -6.41 -1.26 10.55
N GLN A 175 -5.56 -1.17 11.58
CA GLN A 175 -5.87 -0.42 12.80
C GLN A 175 -5.76 1.10 12.59
N TYR A 176 -4.94 1.53 11.62
CA TYR A 176 -4.69 2.94 11.35
C TYR A 176 -5.30 3.34 10.00
N SER A 177 -6.46 4.00 10.03
CA SER A 177 -7.17 4.45 8.82
C SER A 177 -6.38 5.44 7.94
N TRP A 178 -5.28 5.99 8.45
CA TRP A 178 -4.42 6.95 7.76
C TRP A 178 -3.22 6.32 7.08
N ILE A 179 -2.95 5.02 7.27
CA ILE A 179 -1.90 4.27 6.57
C ILE A 179 -2.56 3.23 5.67
N ILE A 180 -2.29 3.28 4.37
CA ILE A 180 -2.84 2.33 3.41
C ILE A 180 -1.68 1.72 2.61
N PRO A 181 -1.43 0.41 2.67
CA PRO A 181 -0.41 -0.22 1.85
C PRO A 181 -0.83 -0.19 0.37
N ILE A 182 0.04 0.34 -0.50
CA ILE A 182 -0.19 0.39 -1.95
C ILE A 182 0.51 -0.80 -2.61
N VAL A 183 1.80 -0.97 -2.30
CA VAL A 183 2.64 -2.01 -2.91
C VAL A 183 3.39 -2.73 -1.80
N VAL A 184 3.44 -4.05 -1.90
CA VAL A 184 4.22 -4.90 -1.00
C VAL A 184 5.24 -5.66 -1.84
N THR A 185 6.47 -5.67 -1.39
CA THR A 185 7.56 -6.44 -1.99
C THR A 185 8.15 -7.37 -0.96
N PHE A 186 8.33 -8.62 -1.36
CA PHE A 186 9.00 -9.62 -0.56
C PHE A 186 10.23 -10.14 -1.32
N ASP A 187 11.38 -10.04 -0.66
CA ASP A 187 12.72 -10.14 -1.23
C ASP A 187 12.87 -9.19 -2.45
N GLU A 188 12.85 -9.74 -3.66
CA GLU A 188 12.96 -9.00 -4.93
C GLU A 188 11.65 -8.99 -5.73
N LYS A 189 10.60 -9.65 -5.22
CA LYS A 189 9.35 -9.82 -5.94
C LYS A 189 8.34 -8.79 -5.50
N ILE A 190 7.74 -8.12 -6.48
CA ILE A 190 6.57 -7.27 -6.27
C ILE A 190 5.35 -8.17 -6.17
N LEU A 191 4.61 -8.04 -5.07
CA LEU A 191 3.40 -8.81 -4.81
C LEU A 191 2.18 -7.91 -5.01
N SER A 192 1.10 -8.48 -5.55
CA SER A 192 -0.20 -7.83 -5.46
C SER A 192 -0.70 -7.86 -4.02
N LEU A 193 -1.60 -6.94 -3.66
CA LEU A 193 -2.17 -6.91 -2.31
C LEU A 193 -2.94 -8.19 -1.97
N GLU A 194 -3.59 -8.81 -2.97
CA GLU A 194 -4.29 -10.09 -2.82
C GLU A 194 -3.30 -11.22 -2.54
N GLN A 195 -2.24 -11.33 -3.35
CA GLN A 195 -1.18 -12.32 -3.13
C GLN A 195 -0.49 -12.15 -1.78
N ALA A 196 -0.24 -10.91 -1.36
CA ALA A 196 0.37 -10.63 -0.07
C ALA A 196 -0.54 -11.05 1.10
N LYS A 197 -1.87 -10.91 0.96
CA LYS A 197 -2.83 -11.43 1.94
C LYS A 197 -2.88 -12.95 1.96
N GLU A 198 -2.89 -13.60 0.79
CA GLU A 198 -2.81 -15.05 0.70
C GLU A 198 -1.53 -15.57 1.38
N ILE A 199 -0.37 -14.94 1.13
CA ILE A 199 0.90 -15.30 1.77
C ILE A 199 0.83 -15.10 3.30
N ALA A 200 0.15 -14.05 3.77
CA ALA A 200 -0.07 -13.86 5.19
C ALA A 200 -0.90 -15.00 5.83
N GLU A 201 -1.85 -15.59 5.09
CA GLU A 201 -2.65 -16.74 5.55
C GLU A 201 -1.84 -18.05 5.58
N TYR A 202 -0.95 -18.27 4.60
CA TYR A 202 -0.11 -19.48 4.55
C TYR A 202 0.92 -19.56 5.70
N GLY A 203 1.24 -18.42 6.33
CA GLY A 203 2.09 -18.36 7.52
C GLY A 203 3.55 -18.67 7.25
N THR A 204 4.19 -19.40 8.17
CA THR A 204 5.63 -19.65 8.17
C THR A 204 6.05 -20.63 7.05
N LEU A 205 7.32 -20.57 6.62
CA LEU A 205 7.86 -21.53 5.65
C LEU A 205 7.75 -22.98 6.12
N ASP A 206 7.79 -23.21 7.43
CA ASP A 206 7.67 -24.54 8.00
C ASP A 206 6.23 -25.09 7.86
N ASN A 207 5.21 -24.23 7.84
CA ASN A 207 3.87 -24.64 7.46
C ASN A 207 3.81 -25.09 6.00
N ALA A 208 4.45 -24.37 5.08
CA ALA A 208 4.52 -24.82 3.69
C ALA A 208 5.24 -26.18 3.57
N ARG A 209 6.35 -26.38 4.31
CA ARG A 209 7.07 -27.66 4.35
C ARG A 209 6.20 -28.79 4.90
N THR A 210 5.51 -28.57 6.02
CA THR A 210 4.61 -29.58 6.59
C THR A 210 3.45 -29.91 5.64
N GLN A 211 2.88 -28.91 4.97
CA GLN A 211 1.86 -29.13 3.93
C GLN A 211 2.39 -29.98 2.78
N THR A 212 3.60 -29.73 2.29
CA THR A 212 4.20 -30.57 1.24
C THR A 212 4.41 -32.02 1.71
N VAL A 213 4.84 -32.22 2.96
CA VAL A 213 4.98 -33.56 3.55
C VAL A 213 3.62 -34.24 3.71
N LEU A 214 2.59 -33.52 4.13
CA LEU A 214 1.23 -34.03 4.23
C LEU A 214 0.67 -34.42 2.86
N ILE A 215 0.89 -33.60 1.83
CA ILE A 215 0.49 -33.92 0.45
C ILE A 215 1.19 -35.19 -0.03
N LEU A 216 2.50 -35.31 0.18
CA LEU A 216 3.25 -36.52 -0.18
C LEU A 216 2.73 -37.77 0.56
N ASN A 217 2.49 -37.66 1.87
CA ASN A 217 1.92 -38.74 2.65
C ASN A 217 0.50 -39.11 2.18
N ASN A 218 -0.31 -38.12 1.81
CA ASN A 218 -1.66 -38.36 1.30
C ASN A 218 -1.62 -39.07 -0.06
N LEU A 219 -0.70 -38.70 -0.96
CA LEU A 219 -0.49 -39.39 -2.24
C LEU A 219 -0.08 -40.86 -2.03
N ILE A 220 0.81 -41.13 -1.09
CA ILE A 220 1.20 -42.51 -0.73
C ILE A 220 0.02 -43.28 -0.13
N SER A 221 -0.74 -42.63 0.75
CA SER A 221 -1.93 -43.23 1.38
C SER A 221 -3.02 -43.54 0.35
N GLN A 222 -3.24 -42.69 -0.66
CA GLN A 222 -4.20 -42.93 -1.73
C GLN A 222 -3.88 -44.21 -2.52
N ILE A 223 -2.60 -44.50 -2.76
CA ILE A 223 -2.17 -45.74 -3.43
C ILE A 223 -2.43 -46.96 -2.53
N SER A 224 -2.11 -46.86 -1.24
CA SER A 224 -2.40 -47.96 -0.30
C SER A 224 -3.91 -48.17 -0.14
N ASN A 225 -4.70 -47.11 -0.11
CA ASN A 225 -6.16 -47.17 0.00
C ASN A 225 -6.81 -47.74 -1.26
N SER A 226 -6.28 -47.42 -2.46
CA SER A 226 -6.79 -48.01 -3.71
C SER A 226 -6.49 -49.52 -3.77
N LEU A 227 -5.30 -49.94 -3.37
CA LEU A 227 -4.95 -51.36 -3.25
C LEU A 227 -5.82 -52.07 -2.21
N ASN A 228 -5.96 -51.48 -1.01
CA ASN A 228 -6.82 -52.02 0.05
C ASN A 228 -8.28 -52.10 -0.40
N SER A 229 -8.77 -51.16 -1.20
CA SER A 229 -10.15 -51.22 -1.72
C SER A 229 -10.37 -52.46 -2.57
N ILE A 230 -9.39 -52.84 -3.41
CA ILE A 230 -9.42 -54.06 -4.22
C ILE A 230 -9.30 -55.29 -3.32
N THR A 231 -8.37 -55.27 -2.36
CA THR A 231 -8.17 -56.37 -1.41
C THR A 231 -9.39 -56.60 -0.52
N CYS A 232 -10.17 -55.56 -0.19
CA CYS A 232 -11.41 -55.68 0.57
C CYS A 232 -12.63 -56.05 -0.30
N GLN A 233 -12.62 -55.73 -1.59
CA GLN A 233 -13.69 -56.09 -2.52
C GLN A 233 -13.68 -57.59 -2.88
N LEU A 234 -12.50 -58.20 -3.03
CA LEU A 234 -12.35 -59.61 -3.40
C LEU A 234 -13.02 -60.59 -2.41
N PRO A 235 -12.77 -60.50 -1.08
CA PRO A 235 -13.44 -61.33 -0.10
C PRO A 235 -14.95 -61.12 -0.12
N ARG A 236 -15.41 -59.86 -0.23
CA ARG A 236 -16.86 -59.56 -0.28
C ARG A 236 -17.54 -60.15 -1.52
N LEU A 237 -16.87 -60.17 -2.67
CA LEU A 237 -17.39 -60.81 -3.88
C LEU A 237 -17.39 -62.33 -3.76
N LEU A 238 -16.37 -62.91 -3.13
CA LEU A 238 -16.31 -64.34 -2.84
C LEU A 238 -17.38 -64.78 -1.85
N ASP A 239 -17.58 -64.01 -0.78
CA ASP A 239 -18.63 -64.23 0.22
C ASP A 239 -20.02 -64.09 -0.42
N ALA A 240 -20.23 -63.09 -1.29
CA ALA A 240 -21.48 -62.96 -2.07
C ALA A 240 -21.69 -64.13 -3.06
N HIS A 241 -20.61 -64.65 -3.65
CA HIS A 241 -20.68 -65.84 -4.51
C HIS A 241 -20.96 -67.13 -3.74
N LEU A 242 -20.45 -67.26 -2.50
CA LEU A 242 -20.74 -68.38 -1.62
C LEU A 242 -22.20 -68.32 -1.15
N ALA A 243 -22.67 -67.16 -0.68
CA ALA A 243 -24.05 -66.96 -0.27
C ALA A 243 -25.04 -67.24 -1.42
N SER A 244 -24.79 -66.70 -2.62
CA SER A 244 -25.65 -66.99 -3.80
C SER A 244 -25.59 -68.45 -4.28
N LYS A 245 -24.56 -69.21 -3.93
CA LYS A 245 -24.47 -70.64 -4.25
C LYS A 245 -25.22 -71.50 -3.22
N GLU A 246 -25.28 -71.06 -1.97
CA GLU A 246 -26.14 -71.63 -0.94
C GLU A 246 -27.62 -71.40 -1.28
N ASP A 247 -27.99 -70.18 -1.68
CA ASP A 247 -29.35 -69.84 -2.13
C ASP A 247 -29.81 -70.67 -3.35
N ASN A 248 -28.90 -70.91 -4.31
CA ASN A 248 -29.18 -71.74 -5.49
C ASN A 248 -29.28 -73.24 -5.18
N LYS A 249 -28.66 -73.71 -4.10
CA LYS A 249 -28.79 -75.11 -3.63
C LYS A 249 -30.13 -75.35 -2.96
N GLU A 250 -30.59 -74.41 -2.13
CA GLU A 250 -31.91 -74.47 -1.48
C GLU A 250 -33.07 -74.40 -2.49
N THR A 251 -32.88 -73.72 -3.64
CA THR A 251 -33.88 -73.72 -4.72
C THR A 251 -33.89 -75.01 -5.54
N SER A 252 -32.77 -75.75 -5.62
CA SER A 252 -32.73 -77.06 -6.28
C SER A 252 -33.33 -78.20 -5.44
N GLU A 253 -33.20 -78.17 -4.10
CA GLU A 253 -33.78 -79.20 -3.21
C GLU A 253 -35.30 -79.02 -2.99
N ASN A 254 -35.83 -77.79 -3.07
CA ASN A 254 -37.28 -77.55 -2.96
C ASN A 254 -38.09 -77.86 -4.23
N SER A 255 -37.43 -78.26 -5.33
CA SER A 255 -38.10 -78.62 -6.59
C SER A 255 -38.39 -80.13 -6.74
N SER A 256 -37.83 -80.98 -5.88
CA SER A 256 -38.02 -82.45 -5.92
C SER A 256 -39.12 -83.00 -5.00
N ASP A 257 -39.74 -82.19 -4.12
CA ASP A 257 -40.66 -82.67 -3.08
C ASP A 257 -42.15 -82.31 -3.28
N SER A 258 -42.57 -81.79 -4.44
CA SER A 258 -43.98 -81.37 -4.66
C SER A 258 -44.89 -82.35 -5.41
N THR A 259 -44.45 -83.57 -5.73
CA THR A 259 -45.31 -84.60 -6.33
C THR A 259 -45.55 -85.74 -5.35
N ASN A 260 -46.48 -85.59 -4.41
CA ASN A 260 -47.32 -86.67 -3.84
C ASN A 260 -48.13 -86.16 -2.63
N SER A 261 -49.35 -85.65 -2.83
CA SER A 261 -50.48 -85.86 -1.90
C SER A 261 -51.74 -85.12 -2.36
N SER A 262 -52.55 -85.78 -3.18
CA SER A 262 -54.01 -85.57 -3.19
C SER A 262 -54.72 -86.76 -3.84
N ILE A 263 -54.72 -87.89 -3.14
CA ILE A 263 -55.75 -88.93 -3.28
C ILE A 263 -56.20 -89.25 -1.85
N VAL A 264 -57.48 -89.03 -1.57
CA VAL A 264 -58.41 -89.87 -0.79
C VAL A 264 -59.54 -88.98 -0.23
N ALA A 265 -60.76 -89.36 -0.65
CA ALA A 265 -62.10 -89.14 -0.09
C ALA A 265 -62.67 -87.72 -0.04
#